data_AF-A0A956VA26-F1
#
_entry.id   AF-A0A956VA26-F1
#
_cell.length_a   1.000
_cell.length_b   1.000
_cell.length_c   1.000
_cell.angle_alpha   90.00
_cell.angle_beta   90.00
_cell.angle_gamma   90.00
#
_symmetry.space_group_name_H-M   'P 1'
#
loop_
_entity.id
_entity.type
_entity.pdbx_description
1 polymer ?
#
loop_
_entity_poly.entity_id
_entity_poly.type
_entity_poly.pdbx_seq_one_letter_code
_entity_poly.pdbx_strand_id
1 'polypeptide(L)'
;MSFKRLHQRIAAKTASYSEAPVIVVAFGDSVTQGYTRAATIDAATVYHQQLKEKLERHYPLCTFSVINAGAAGQTATDSLSRLERDVIRYQPDLVMIGFGLNDAVVSETGLELQTGLESIIRRLQSETEADLILLSPNFMVTADNPNIDPSERHYLADFLEVYRKGNL
;
A
#
# COMPACT_ATOMS: atom_id res chain seq x y z
N MET A 1 -5.92 -9.13 15.56
CA MET A 1 -4.73 -8.29 15.37
C MET A 1 -4.77 -7.15 16.37
N SER A 2 -3.68 -6.86 17.06
CA SER A 2 -3.60 -5.71 17.98
C SER A 2 -2.54 -4.76 17.43
N PHE A 3 -2.94 -3.56 16.99
CA PHE A 3 -2.05 -2.49 16.52
C PHE A 3 -1.38 -1.82 17.73
N LYS A 4 -0.47 -2.55 18.37
CA LYS A 4 0.10 -2.16 19.65
C LYS A 4 1.01 -0.94 19.50
N ARG A 5 1.91 -0.96 18.51
CA ARG A 5 2.87 0.13 18.30
C ARG A 5 2.16 1.42 17.95
N LEU A 6 1.24 1.37 17.00
CA LEU A 6 0.48 2.53 16.53
C LEU A 6 -0.29 3.19 17.67
N HIS A 7 -1.07 2.40 18.43
CA HIS A 7 -1.84 2.94 19.55
C HIS A 7 -0.95 3.54 20.64
N GLN A 8 0.18 2.91 20.97
CA GLN A 8 1.13 3.43 21.95
C GLN A 8 1.69 4.79 21.53
N ARG A 9 2.04 4.94 20.25
CA ARG A 9 2.63 6.18 19.72
C ARG A 9 1.61 7.31 19.59
N ILE A 10 0.38 6.99 19.19
CA ILE A 10 -0.73 7.95 19.21
C ILE A 10 -1.01 8.43 20.65
N ALA A 11 -1.04 7.51 21.63
CA ALA A 11 -1.27 7.87 23.03
C ALA A 11 -0.15 8.76 23.57
N ALA A 12 1.11 8.42 23.31
CA ALA A 12 2.27 9.21 23.71
C ALA A 12 2.21 10.63 23.11
N LYS A 13 1.97 10.74 21.80
CA LYS A 13 1.87 12.04 21.11
C LYS A 13 0.69 12.88 21.59
N THR A 14 -0.45 12.24 21.87
CA THR A 14 -1.63 12.92 22.41
C THR A 14 -1.38 13.43 23.84
N ALA A 15 -0.63 12.68 24.66
CA ALA A 15 -0.30 13.07 26.02
C ALA A 15 0.76 14.19 26.09
N SER A 16 1.66 14.27 25.10
CA SER A 16 2.71 15.28 25.05
C SER A 16 2.95 15.79 23.64
N TYR A 17 2.67 17.07 23.42
CA TYR A 17 2.83 17.73 22.12
C TYR A 17 4.28 17.75 21.62
N SER A 18 5.28 17.60 22.51
CA SER A 18 6.71 17.59 22.17
C SER A 18 7.20 16.25 21.61
N GLU A 19 6.41 15.17 21.71
CA GLU A 19 6.74 13.88 21.11
C GLU A 19 6.88 13.99 19.59
N ALA A 20 7.69 13.13 18.99
CA ALA A 20 7.79 13.06 17.54
C ALA A 20 6.43 12.66 16.90
N PRO A 21 6.15 13.09 15.66
CA PRO A 21 4.97 12.64 14.92
C PRO A 21 4.89 11.11 14.84
N VAL A 22 3.68 10.58 14.72
CA VAL A 22 3.46 9.16 14.41
C VAL A 22 3.80 8.94 12.94
N ILE A 23 4.72 8.01 12.65
CA ILE A 23 5.21 7.77 11.29
C ILE A 23 4.45 6.60 10.67
N VAL A 24 3.83 6.84 9.52
CA VAL A 24 3.13 5.83 8.73
C VAL A 24 3.79 5.76 7.36
N VAL A 25 4.13 4.56 6.89
CA VAL A 25 4.69 4.36 5.55
C VAL A 25 3.71 3.52 4.72
N ALA A 26 3.37 4.02 3.54
CA ALA A 26 2.63 3.27 2.53
C ALA A 26 3.63 2.75 1.49
N PHE A 27 3.87 1.44 1.48
CA PHE A 27 4.87 0.79 0.64
C PHE A 27 4.18 -0.08 -0.42
N GLY A 28 4.38 0.26 -1.68
CA GLY A 28 3.67 -0.43 -2.76
C GLY A 28 4.06 0.02 -4.16
N ASP A 29 3.16 -0.25 -5.10
CA ASP A 29 3.31 0.04 -6.52
C ASP A 29 2.70 1.40 -6.94
N SER A 30 2.22 1.50 -8.19
CA SER A 30 1.55 2.66 -8.79
C SER A 30 0.29 3.08 -8.03
N VAL A 31 -0.47 2.13 -7.46
CA VAL A 31 -1.68 2.45 -6.68
C VAL A 31 -1.32 3.19 -5.42
N THR A 32 -0.25 2.75 -4.74
CA THR A 32 0.28 3.44 -3.56
C THR A 32 0.89 4.80 -3.93
N GLN A 33 1.57 4.85 -5.10
CA GLN A 33 2.15 6.09 -5.61
C GLN A 33 1.09 7.16 -5.90
N GLY A 34 -0.11 6.75 -6.34
CA GLY A 34 -1.14 7.63 -6.89
C GLY A 34 -0.97 7.88 -8.38
N TYR A 35 -0.28 7.00 -9.10
CA TYR A 35 -0.08 7.13 -10.54
C TYR A 35 -1.40 6.85 -11.28
N THR A 36 -1.87 7.83 -12.04
CA THR A 36 -3.16 7.77 -12.74
C THR A 36 -2.99 7.45 -14.21
N ARG A 37 -4.11 7.11 -14.88
CA ARG A 37 -4.16 6.91 -16.34
C ARG A 37 -3.70 8.13 -17.13
N ALA A 38 -3.88 9.34 -16.62
CA ALA A 38 -3.45 10.57 -17.29
C ALA A 38 -1.91 10.77 -17.23
N ALA A 39 -1.16 9.76 -16.80
CA ALA A 39 0.27 9.83 -16.52
C ALA A 39 0.61 10.96 -15.53
N THR A 40 -0.30 11.20 -14.59
CA THR A 40 -0.15 12.17 -13.51
C THR A 40 -0.09 11.46 -12.17
N ILE A 41 0.36 12.18 -11.13
CA ILE A 41 0.29 11.72 -9.75
C ILE A 41 -0.87 12.44 -9.06
N ASP A 42 -1.87 11.68 -8.60
CA ASP A 42 -2.91 12.16 -7.71
C ASP A 42 -2.59 11.78 -6.27
N ALA A 43 -1.71 12.56 -5.65
CA ALA A 43 -1.30 12.35 -4.26
C ALA A 43 -2.39 12.70 -3.24
N ALA A 44 -3.50 13.34 -3.65
CA ALA A 44 -4.55 13.77 -2.73
C ALA A 44 -5.55 12.64 -2.44
N THR A 45 -5.80 11.76 -3.41
CA THR A 45 -6.84 10.73 -3.31
C THR A 45 -6.32 9.34 -2.92
N VAL A 46 -5.00 9.15 -2.84
CA VAL A 46 -4.38 7.91 -2.35
C VAL A 46 -4.87 7.52 -0.96
N TYR A 47 -5.01 6.21 -0.74
CA TYR A 47 -5.62 5.67 0.47
C TYR A 47 -4.90 6.10 1.76
N HIS A 48 -3.57 6.26 1.71
CA HIS A 48 -2.77 6.64 2.86
C HIS A 48 -2.96 8.11 3.24
N GLN A 49 -3.21 8.98 2.27
CA GLN A 49 -3.58 10.38 2.51
C GLN A 49 -4.99 10.48 3.09
N GLN A 50 -5.95 9.72 2.57
CA GLN A 50 -7.30 9.66 3.14
C GLN A 50 -7.30 9.10 4.56
N LEU A 51 -6.44 8.11 4.84
CA LEU A 51 -6.25 7.58 6.20
C LEU A 51 -5.68 8.66 7.12
N LYS A 52 -4.65 9.41 6.69
CA LYS A 52 -4.07 10.53 7.44
C LYS A 52 -5.15 11.50 7.90
N GLU A 53 -5.98 11.96 6.97
CA GLU A 53 -7.03 12.94 7.26
C GLU A 53 -8.08 12.40 8.24
N LYS A 54 -8.43 11.11 8.15
CA LYS A 54 -9.34 10.47 9.09
C LYS A 54 -8.71 10.33 10.48
N LEU A 55 -7.43 9.96 10.54
CA LEU A 55 -6.69 9.84 11.80
C LEU A 55 -6.52 11.19 12.50
N GLU A 56 -6.19 12.25 11.77
CA GLU A 56 -6.04 13.60 12.35
C GLU A 56 -7.38 14.18 12.83
N ARG A 57 -8.49 13.86 12.14
CA ARG A 57 -9.83 14.19 12.63
C ARG A 57 -10.20 13.43 13.90
N HIS A 58 -9.77 12.18 14.02
CA HIS A 58 -10.07 11.33 15.18
C HIS A 58 -9.15 11.62 16.38
N TYR A 59 -7.89 12.00 16.11
CA TYR A 59 -6.86 12.31 17.10
C TYR A 59 -6.33 13.74 16.89
N PRO A 60 -7.09 14.79 17.27
CA PRO A 60 -6.77 16.17 16.92
C PRO A 60 -5.50 16.73 17.58
N LEU A 61 -4.97 16.07 18.61
CA LEU A 61 -3.70 16.42 19.26
C LEU A 61 -2.51 15.60 18.74
N CYS A 62 -2.75 14.70 17.78
CA CYS A 62 -1.73 13.82 17.21
C CYS A 62 -1.37 14.28 15.80
N THR A 63 -0.08 14.51 15.56
CA THR A 63 0.44 14.79 14.22
C THR A 63 0.92 13.50 13.57
N PHE A 64 0.51 13.25 12.33
CA PHE A 64 0.91 12.07 11.56
C PHE A 64 1.84 12.47 10.40
N SER A 65 2.96 11.78 10.27
CA SER A 65 3.85 11.87 9.11
C SER A 65 3.62 10.66 8.22
N VAL A 66 2.90 10.85 7.11
CA VAL A 66 2.61 9.79 6.16
C VAL A 66 3.58 9.87 4.98
N ILE A 67 4.31 8.78 4.75
CA ILE A 67 5.31 8.66 3.70
C ILE A 67 4.74 7.79 2.58
N ASN A 68 4.65 8.37 1.38
CA ASN A 68 4.33 7.64 0.17
C ASN A 68 5.60 6.99 -0.39
N ALA A 69 5.74 5.68 -0.16
CA ALA A 69 6.79 4.84 -0.72
C ALA A 69 6.24 3.97 -1.87
N GLY A 70 5.32 4.51 -2.68
CA GLY A 70 4.83 3.90 -3.91
C GLY A 70 5.78 4.09 -5.08
N ALA A 71 5.99 3.04 -5.87
CA ALA A 71 6.78 3.10 -7.11
C ALA A 71 6.10 2.31 -8.23
N ALA A 72 5.61 3.02 -9.26
CA ALA A 72 4.91 2.43 -10.39
C ALA A 72 5.72 1.30 -11.07
N GLY A 73 5.01 0.25 -11.45
CA GLY A 73 5.56 -0.89 -12.19
C GLY A 73 6.37 -1.88 -11.35
N GLN A 74 6.60 -1.62 -10.05
CA GLN A 74 7.38 -2.53 -9.21
C GLN A 74 6.55 -3.68 -8.66
N THR A 75 7.20 -4.84 -8.58
CA THR A 75 6.71 -6.03 -7.86
C THR A 75 7.13 -5.99 -6.39
N ALA A 76 6.59 -6.90 -5.58
CA ALA A 76 7.04 -7.08 -4.20
C ALA A 76 8.55 -7.42 -4.16
N THR A 77 9.01 -8.29 -5.06
CA THR A 77 10.42 -8.70 -5.13
C THR A 77 11.35 -7.55 -5.51
N ASP A 78 11.02 -6.76 -6.53
CA ASP A 78 11.84 -5.61 -6.94
C ASP A 78 12.02 -4.60 -5.80
N SER A 79 10.95 -4.43 -5.00
CA SER A 79 10.88 -3.45 -3.93
C SER A 79 11.83 -3.76 -2.76
N LEU A 80 12.32 -4.99 -2.61
CA LEU A 80 13.28 -5.36 -1.56
C LEU A 80 14.56 -4.52 -1.61
N SER A 81 15.00 -4.15 -2.83
CA SER A 81 16.19 -3.32 -3.06
C SER A 81 16.08 -1.90 -2.46
N ARG A 82 14.85 -1.40 -2.28
CA ARG A 82 14.58 -0.06 -1.74
C ARG A 82 13.93 -0.06 -0.36
N LEU A 83 13.63 -1.24 0.21
CA LEU A 83 12.96 -1.36 1.51
C LEU A 83 13.70 -0.59 2.62
N GLU A 84 15.02 -0.64 2.62
CA GLU A 84 15.85 0.09 3.59
C GLU A 84 15.68 1.61 3.43
N ARG A 85 15.88 2.09 2.20
CA ARG A 85 15.87 3.51 1.84
C ARG A 85 14.48 4.14 2.01
N ASP A 86 13.42 3.39 1.72
CA ASP A 86 12.08 3.95 1.61
C ASP A 86 11.22 3.67 2.85
N VAL A 87 11.59 2.70 3.68
CA VAL A 87 10.77 2.26 4.82
C VAL A 87 11.59 2.17 6.11
N ILE A 88 12.55 1.24 6.20
CA ILE A 88 13.18 0.86 7.46
C ILE A 88 13.94 2.02 8.11
N ARG A 89 14.66 2.83 7.32
CA ARG A 89 15.41 3.98 7.85
C ARG A 89 14.55 5.01 8.60
N TYR A 90 13.24 5.03 8.35
CA TYR A 90 12.31 5.96 8.99
C TYR A 90 11.76 5.43 10.32
N GLN A 91 12.03 4.17 10.66
CA GLN A 91 11.54 3.49 11.86
C GLN A 91 10.02 3.74 12.08
N PRO A 92 9.18 3.30 11.12
CA PRO A 92 7.76 3.61 11.13
C PRO A 92 7.03 2.97 12.30
N ASP A 93 5.89 3.56 12.67
CA ASP A 93 4.97 3.01 13.66
C ASP A 93 3.91 2.11 13.01
N LEU A 94 3.62 2.35 11.72
CA LEU A 94 2.74 1.55 10.88
C LEU A 94 3.30 1.46 9.46
N VAL A 95 3.31 0.25 8.88
CA VAL A 95 3.57 0.04 7.45
C VAL A 95 2.36 -0.61 6.78
N MET A 96 1.85 0.04 5.74
CA MET A 96 0.85 -0.53 4.82
C MET A 96 1.57 -1.08 3.60
N ILE A 97 1.35 -2.35 3.27
CA ILE A 97 2.03 -3.06 2.18
C ILE A 97 0.99 -3.38 1.12
N GLY A 98 1.15 -2.81 -0.08
CA GLY A 98 0.24 -2.99 -1.22
C GLY A 98 0.99 -3.38 -2.49
N PHE A 99 1.07 -4.67 -2.76
CA PHE A 99 1.63 -5.28 -3.98
C PHE A 99 0.71 -6.40 -4.48
N GLY A 100 0.98 -6.91 -5.68
CA GLY A 100 0.23 -8.03 -6.26
C GLY A 100 -0.28 -7.76 -7.67
N LEU A 101 -0.49 -6.50 -8.06
CA LEU A 101 -1.00 -6.18 -9.39
C LEU A 101 0.06 -6.43 -10.47
N ASN A 102 1.26 -5.87 -10.30
CA ASN A 102 2.37 -6.11 -11.24
C ASN A 102 2.87 -7.56 -11.12
N ASP A 103 2.88 -8.11 -9.91
CA ASP A 103 3.32 -9.48 -9.65
C ASP A 103 2.47 -10.51 -10.39
N ALA A 104 1.16 -10.29 -10.49
CA ALA A 104 0.24 -11.14 -11.26
C ALA A 104 0.49 -11.09 -12.77
N VAL A 105 1.16 -10.05 -13.27
CA VAL A 105 1.53 -9.92 -14.70
C VAL A 105 2.82 -10.68 -14.99
N VAL A 106 3.79 -10.67 -14.07
CA VAL A 106 5.09 -11.32 -14.27
C VAL A 106 5.15 -12.77 -13.78
N SER A 107 4.25 -13.18 -12.88
CA SER A 107 4.23 -14.53 -12.31
C SER A 107 2.92 -15.25 -12.62
N GLU A 108 3.02 -16.39 -13.30
CA GLU A 108 1.88 -17.29 -13.54
C GLU A 108 1.50 -18.11 -12.29
N THR A 109 2.41 -18.26 -11.33
CA THR A 109 2.21 -19.15 -10.15
C THR A 109 1.90 -18.39 -8.85
N GLY A 110 2.19 -17.09 -8.80
CA GLY A 110 2.09 -16.26 -7.60
C GLY A 110 3.19 -16.51 -6.54
N LEU A 111 4.12 -17.44 -6.79
CA LEU A 111 5.17 -17.79 -5.83
C LEU A 111 6.14 -16.63 -5.56
N GLU A 112 6.42 -15.82 -6.59
CA GLU A 112 7.27 -14.63 -6.48
C GLU A 112 6.62 -13.55 -5.61
N LEU A 113 5.31 -13.34 -5.74
CA LEU A 113 4.57 -12.43 -4.86
C LEU A 113 4.66 -12.90 -3.41
N GLN A 114 4.39 -14.19 -3.16
CA GLN A 114 4.47 -14.75 -1.82
C GLN A 114 5.87 -14.58 -1.23
N THR A 115 6.91 -14.96 -1.99
CA THR A 115 8.31 -14.88 -1.55
C THR A 115 8.74 -13.43 -1.28
N GLY A 116 8.35 -12.50 -2.15
CA GLY A 116 8.59 -11.07 -2.00
C GLY A 116 7.93 -10.51 -0.74
N LEU A 117 6.63 -10.78 -0.55
CA LEU A 117 5.89 -10.34 0.64
C LEU A 117 6.45 -10.93 1.93
N GLU A 118 6.75 -12.23 1.96
CA GLU A 118 7.36 -12.88 3.13
C GLU A 118 8.70 -12.23 3.49
N SER A 119 9.53 -11.93 2.49
CA SER A 119 10.82 -11.27 2.70
C SER A 119 10.67 -9.85 3.24
N ILE A 120 9.73 -9.06 2.68
CA ILE A 120 9.42 -7.71 3.18
C ILE A 120 8.93 -7.78 4.63
N ILE A 121 7.96 -8.65 4.92
CA ILE A 121 7.38 -8.79 6.26
C ILE A 121 8.45 -9.20 7.28
N ARG A 122 9.27 -10.21 6.96
CA ARG A 122 10.34 -10.67 7.85
C ARG A 122 11.31 -9.55 8.18
N ARG A 123 11.76 -8.80 7.17
CA ARG A 123 12.66 -7.67 7.34
C ARG A 123 12.06 -6.57 8.22
N LEU A 124 10.82 -6.18 7.94
CA LEU A 124 10.13 -5.17 8.74
C LEU A 124 9.94 -5.61 10.20
N GLN A 125 9.63 -6.89 10.43
CA GLN A 125 9.50 -7.44 11.78
C GLN A 125 10.83 -7.52 12.53
N SER A 126 11.96 -7.73 11.83
CA SER A 126 13.28 -7.81 12.47
C SER A 126 13.97 -6.45 12.63
N GLU A 127 13.65 -5.47 11.78
CA GLU A 127 14.39 -4.21 11.66
C GLU A 127 13.57 -2.99 12.12
N THR A 128 12.30 -3.18 12.52
CA THR A 128 11.42 -2.13 13.02
C THR A 128 10.48 -2.64 14.11
N GLU A 129 9.82 -1.73 14.82
CA GLU A 129 8.71 -2.06 15.74
C GLU A 129 7.33 -1.84 15.12
N ALA A 130 7.26 -1.62 13.80
CA ALA A 130 6.05 -1.20 13.13
C ALA A 130 4.94 -2.25 13.21
N ASP A 131 3.71 -1.79 13.40
CA ASP A 131 2.57 -2.61 13.07
C ASP A 131 2.44 -2.73 11.54
N LEU A 132 1.95 -3.88 11.05
CA LEU A 132 1.85 -4.16 9.61
C LEU A 132 0.40 -4.35 9.17
N ILE A 133 0.06 -3.73 8.04
CA ILE A 133 -1.19 -3.98 7.31
C ILE A 133 -0.82 -4.49 5.92
N LEU A 134 -1.28 -5.69 5.58
CA LEU A 134 -1.28 -6.17 4.20
C LEU A 134 -2.58 -5.75 3.52
N LEU A 135 -2.46 -5.04 2.41
CA LEU A 135 -3.57 -4.69 1.54
C LEU A 135 -3.67 -5.73 0.43
N SER A 136 -4.83 -6.38 0.34
CA SER A 136 -5.12 -7.25 -0.81
C SER A 136 -5.21 -6.40 -2.09
N PRO A 137 -4.61 -6.83 -3.20
CA PRO A 137 -4.76 -6.13 -4.47
C PRO A 137 -6.24 -6.06 -4.88
N ASN A 138 -6.58 -5.00 -5.61
CA ASN A 138 -7.92 -4.84 -6.14
C ASN A 138 -8.22 -5.96 -7.16
N PHE A 139 -9.43 -6.49 -7.15
CA PHE A 139 -9.85 -7.45 -8.17
C PHE A 139 -9.83 -6.80 -9.55
N MET A 140 -9.39 -7.57 -10.55
CA MET A 140 -9.63 -7.23 -11.95
C MET A 140 -11.14 -7.32 -12.23
N VAL A 141 -11.58 -6.64 -13.30
CA VAL A 141 -13.00 -6.55 -13.67
C VAL A 141 -13.60 -7.94 -13.91
N THR A 142 -14.61 -8.32 -13.12
CA THR A 142 -15.30 -9.63 -13.21
C THR A 142 -16.68 -9.56 -13.87
N ALA A 143 -17.21 -8.35 -14.06
CA ALA A 143 -18.48 -8.07 -14.73
C ALA A 143 -18.41 -6.70 -15.41
N ASP A 144 -19.30 -6.46 -16.38
CA ASP A 144 -19.41 -5.13 -16.98
C ASP A 144 -19.73 -4.09 -15.90
N ASN A 145 -19.01 -2.97 -15.94
CA ASN A 145 -19.15 -1.86 -15.01
C ASN A 145 -19.35 -0.57 -15.83
N PRO A 146 -20.46 0.17 -15.61
CA PRO A 146 -20.75 1.40 -16.37
C PRO A 146 -19.76 2.53 -16.08
N ASN A 147 -18.97 2.43 -15.01
CA ASN A 147 -17.93 3.39 -14.66
C ASN A 147 -16.58 3.12 -15.36
N ILE A 148 -16.46 2.06 -16.16
CA ILE A 148 -15.27 1.85 -17.00
C ILE A 148 -15.22 2.96 -18.04
N ASP A 149 -14.09 3.66 -18.09
CA ASP A 149 -13.83 4.70 -19.07
C ASP A 149 -14.09 4.15 -20.49
N PRO A 150 -14.87 4.85 -21.34
CA PRO A 150 -15.15 4.42 -22.70
C PRO A 150 -13.91 4.02 -23.51
N SER A 151 -12.73 4.64 -23.26
CA SER A 151 -11.48 4.28 -23.95
C SER A 151 -10.99 2.89 -23.60
N GLU A 152 -11.26 2.39 -22.39
CA GLU A 152 -10.74 1.12 -21.86
C GLU A 152 -11.71 -0.05 -22.04
N ARG A 153 -12.94 0.22 -22.50
CA ARG A 153 -13.97 -0.82 -22.67
C ARG A 153 -13.55 -1.92 -23.65
N HIS A 154 -12.55 -1.68 -24.50
CA HIS A 154 -12.00 -2.72 -25.37
C HIS A 154 -11.29 -3.84 -24.60
N TYR A 155 -10.74 -3.58 -23.41
CA TYR A 155 -10.17 -4.63 -22.54
C TYR A 155 -11.21 -5.46 -21.80
N LEU A 156 -12.48 -5.01 -21.75
CA LEU A 156 -13.52 -5.68 -20.97
C LEU A 156 -13.72 -7.12 -21.44
N ALA A 157 -13.71 -7.37 -22.75
CA ALA A 157 -13.89 -8.71 -23.29
C ALA A 157 -12.79 -9.67 -22.79
N ASP A 158 -11.53 -9.23 -22.84
CA ASP A 158 -10.37 -10.01 -22.41
C ASP A 158 -10.43 -10.30 -20.91
N PHE A 159 -10.68 -9.28 -20.07
CA PHE A 159 -10.79 -9.48 -18.61
C PHE A 159 -11.91 -10.45 -18.23
N LEU A 160 -13.09 -10.32 -18.87
CA LEU A 160 -14.20 -11.24 -18.63
C LEU A 160 -13.91 -12.66 -19.10
N GLU A 161 -13.14 -12.83 -20.18
CA GLU A 161 -12.72 -14.14 -20.64
C GLU A 161 -11.76 -14.81 -19.64
N VAL A 162 -10.75 -14.08 -19.17
CA VAL A 162 -9.80 -14.58 -18.16
C VAL A 162 -10.55 -14.95 -16.87
N TYR A 163 -11.50 -14.11 -16.42
CA TYR A 163 -12.33 -14.41 -15.26
C TYR A 163 -13.18 -15.67 -15.44
N ARG A 164 -13.87 -15.83 -16.57
CA ARG A 164 -14.70 -17.03 -16.85
C ARG A 164 -13.88 -18.31 -16.91
N LYS A 165 -12.61 -18.23 -17.28
CA LYS A 165 -11.66 -19.37 -17.26
C LYS A 165 -11.21 -19.76 -15.86
N GLY A 166 -11.55 -18.96 -14.83
CA GLY A 166 -11.14 -19.19 -13.44
C GLY A 166 -9.70 -18.76 -13.16
N ASN A 167 -9.14 -17.88 -14.01
CA ASN A 167 -7.76 -17.40 -13.90
C ASN A 167 -7.67 -16.04 -13.17
N LEU A 168 -8.80 -15.53 -12.65
CA LEU A 168 -8.92 -14.34 -11.80
C LEU A 168 -9.79 -14.65 -10.57
#